data_AF-A0A7X7S7K5-F1
#
_entry.id   AF-A0A7X7S7K5-F1
#
_cell.length_a   1.000
_cell.length_b   1.000
_cell.length_c   1.000
_cell.angle_alpha   90.00
_cell.angle_beta   90.00
_cell.angle_gamma   90.00
#
_symmetry.space_group_name_H-M   'P 1'
#
loop_
_entity.id
_entity.type
_entity.pdbx_description
1 polymer ?
#
loop_
_entity_poly.entity_id
_entity_poly.type
_entity_poly.pdbx_seq_one_letter_code
_entity_poly.pdbx_strand_id
1 'polypeptide(L)'
;MSDKKKKQRFEDDGRVIADMSIAGMPSSVLSRKPKQIPVKKEEGEKEELTKHERRAIIWGVITSHLAFALIIIVLFTLFVLFCVHVWLK
;
A
#
# COMPACT_ATOMS: atom_id res chain seq x y z
N MET A 1 -40.44 10.32 -48.75
CA MET A 1 -39.24 11.07 -48.30
C MET A 1 -39.03 10.75 -46.84
N SER A 2 -37.88 10.19 -46.47
CA SER A 2 -37.60 9.75 -45.09
C SER A 2 -36.58 10.70 -44.47
N ASP A 3 -37.05 11.53 -43.53
CA ASP A 3 -36.22 12.49 -42.80
C ASP A 3 -35.31 11.77 -41.79
N LYS A 4 -34.04 11.61 -42.15
CA LYS A 4 -33.01 11.13 -41.22
C LYS A 4 -32.61 12.29 -40.29
N LYS A 5 -33.11 12.30 -39.06
CA LYS A 5 -32.64 13.22 -38.00
C LYS A 5 -31.14 13.01 -37.76
N LYS A 6 -30.34 14.05 -37.99
CA LYS A 6 -28.89 14.05 -37.67
C LYS A 6 -28.73 13.91 -36.16
N LYS A 7 -28.05 12.86 -35.70
CA LYS A 7 -27.66 12.71 -34.30
C LYS A 7 -26.60 13.76 -33.98
N GLN A 8 -26.85 14.60 -32.97
CA GLN A 8 -25.87 15.57 -32.52
C GLN A 8 -24.65 14.82 -31.96
N ARG A 9 -23.47 15.31 -32.33
CA ARG A 9 -22.20 14.72 -31.94
C ARG A 9 -21.93 15.12 -30.50
N PHE A 10 -21.83 14.12 -29.62
CA PHE A 10 -21.54 14.36 -28.21
C PHE A 10 -20.08 14.79 -28.07
N GLU A 11 -19.85 16.06 -27.78
CA GLU A 11 -18.54 16.60 -27.43
C GLU A 11 -18.43 16.60 -25.90
N ASP A 12 -17.51 15.78 -25.40
CA ASP A 12 -17.28 15.64 -23.97
C ASP A 12 -16.42 16.82 -23.48
N ASP A 13 -17.06 17.79 -22.83
CA ASP A 13 -16.41 18.97 -22.25
C ASP A 13 -15.51 18.64 -21.05
N GLY A 14 -15.40 17.36 -20.65
CA GLY A 14 -14.62 16.89 -19.51
C GLY A 14 -15.17 17.39 -18.17
N ARG A 15 -16.41 17.89 -18.16
CA ARG A 15 -17.11 18.37 -16.96
C ARG A 15 -17.81 17.21 -16.28
N VAL A 16 -17.59 17.07 -14.97
CA VAL A 16 -18.32 16.11 -14.15
C VAL A 16 -19.69 16.70 -13.85
N ILE A 17 -20.76 16.11 -14.39
CA ILE A 17 -22.15 16.56 -14.20
C ILE A 17 -22.67 16.13 -12.82
N ALA A 18 -22.20 14.99 -12.32
CA ALA A 18 -22.48 14.48 -10.99
C ALA A 18 -21.24 13.75 -10.46
N ASP A 19 -20.68 14.22 -9.34
CA ASP A 19 -19.56 13.58 -8.69
C ASP A 19 -20.07 12.38 -7.87
N MET A 20 -19.61 11.18 -8.23
CA MET A 20 -19.91 9.93 -7.53
C MET A 20 -18.68 9.38 -6.80
N SER A 21 -17.67 10.21 -6.53
CA SER A 21 -16.52 9.79 -5.74
C SER A 21 -16.94 9.51 -4.29
N ILE A 22 -16.66 8.29 -3.83
CA ILE A 22 -16.94 7.84 -2.45
C ILE A 22 -15.62 7.81 -1.68
N ALA A 23 -15.64 8.27 -0.42
CA ALA A 23 -14.48 8.21 0.46
C ALA A 23 -13.99 6.76 0.61
N GLY A 24 -12.72 6.50 0.27
CA GLY A 24 -12.07 5.19 0.37
C GLY A 24 -11.99 4.38 -0.93
N MET A 25 -12.59 4.83 -2.04
CA MET A 25 -12.49 4.12 -3.34
C MET A 25 -11.25 4.59 -4.15
N PRO A 26 -10.38 3.68 -4.62
CA PRO A 26 -9.19 4.07 -5.38
C PRO A 26 -9.57 4.63 -6.76
N SER A 27 -9.33 5.93 -6.95
CA SER A 27 -9.63 6.63 -8.22
C SER A 27 -8.82 6.12 -9.42
N SER A 28 -7.81 5.29 -9.19
CA SER A 28 -6.99 4.67 -10.22
C SER A 28 -7.75 3.66 -11.08
N VAL A 29 -8.83 3.07 -10.59
CA VAL A 29 -9.61 2.06 -11.33
C VAL A 29 -10.56 2.72 -12.35
N LEU A 30 -10.95 3.99 -12.14
CA LEU A 30 -11.90 4.73 -13.00
C LEU A 30 -11.22 5.70 -14.00
N SER A 31 -9.91 5.59 -14.20
CA SER A 31 -9.10 6.61 -14.88
C SER A 31 -9.40 6.80 -16.38
N ARG A 32 -10.42 7.62 -16.71
CA ARG A 32 -10.27 8.65 -17.76
C ARG A 32 -9.80 9.90 -17.07
N LYS A 33 -8.57 10.33 -17.36
CA LYS A 33 -7.87 11.45 -16.70
C LYS A 33 -8.79 12.69 -16.60
N PRO A 34 -9.36 13.02 -15.43
CA PRO A 34 -10.12 14.26 -15.31
C PRO A 34 -9.14 15.44 -15.24
N LYS A 35 -9.46 16.50 -15.96
CA LYS A 35 -8.74 17.77 -15.90
C LYS A 35 -8.81 18.27 -14.46
N GLN A 36 -7.64 18.37 -13.82
CA GLN A 36 -7.49 18.59 -12.39
C GLN A 36 -8.11 19.94 -11.98
N ILE A 37 -9.31 19.90 -11.42
CA ILE A 37 -9.79 20.95 -10.52
C ILE A 37 -8.99 20.78 -9.22
N PRO A 38 -8.45 21.84 -8.60
CA PRO A 38 -7.71 21.71 -7.35
C PRO A 38 -8.69 21.34 -6.24
N VAL A 39 -9.00 20.05 -6.14
CA VAL A 39 -9.61 19.48 -4.95
C VAL A 39 -8.57 19.66 -3.86
N LYS A 40 -8.87 20.56 -2.93
CA LYS A 40 -8.17 20.68 -1.65
C LYS A 40 -8.14 19.27 -1.09
N LYS A 41 -7.00 18.59 -1.22
CA LYS A 41 -6.75 17.33 -0.53
C LYS A 41 -6.94 17.69 0.92
N GLU A 42 -8.04 17.26 1.52
CA GLU A 42 -8.03 16.98 2.94
C GLU A 42 -7.01 15.85 3.05
N GLU A 43 -5.76 16.27 3.28
CA GLU A 43 -4.72 15.41 3.79
C GLU A 43 -5.32 14.89 5.09
N GLY A 44 -6.01 13.76 5.02
CA GLY A 44 -6.48 13.05 6.19
C GLY A 44 -5.30 13.03 7.12
N GLU A 45 -5.48 13.62 8.31
CA GLU A 45 -4.44 13.78 9.32
C GLU A 45 -3.62 12.51 9.29
N LYS A 46 -2.40 12.62 8.77
CA LYS A 46 -1.42 11.56 8.95
C LYS A 46 -1.22 11.61 10.45
N GLU A 47 -1.94 10.77 11.19
CA GLU A 47 -1.76 10.63 12.63
C GLU A 47 -0.28 10.35 12.81
N GLU A 48 0.48 11.41 13.13
CA GLU A 48 1.92 11.33 13.24
C GLU A 48 2.16 10.54 14.50
N LEU A 49 2.37 9.23 14.32
CA LEU A 49 2.64 8.30 15.41
C LEU A 49 3.63 8.94 16.37
N THR A 50 3.18 9.17 17.59
CA THR A 50 3.97 9.82 18.63
C THR A 50 5.23 9.01 18.82
N LYS A 51 6.36 9.67 19.18
CA LYS A 51 7.65 8.99 19.39
C LYS A 51 7.54 7.79 20.34
N HIS A 52 6.57 7.82 21.26
CA HIS A 52 6.27 6.71 22.17
C HIS A 52 5.63 5.51 21.47
N GLU A 53 4.63 5.74 20.62
CA GLU A 53 3.91 4.69 19.88
C GLU A 53 4.81 3.99 18.87
N ARG A 54 5.67 4.75 18.19
CA ARG A 54 6.68 4.19 17.29
C ARG A 54 7.60 3.21 18.00
N ARG A 55 8.05 3.53 19.22
CA ARG A 55 8.88 2.63 20.01
C ARG A 55 8.12 1.37 20.39
N ALA A 56 6.87 1.48 20.86
CA ALA A 56 6.07 0.31 21.20
C ALA A 56 5.93 -0.67 20.01
N ILE A 57 5.68 -0.13 18.81
CA ILE A 57 5.59 -0.93 17.58
C ILE A 57 6.94 -1.60 17.27
N ILE A 58 8.05 -0.85 17.33
CA ILE A 58 9.40 -1.38 17.07
C ILE A 58 9.74 -2.51 18.05
N TRP A 59 9.44 -2.35 19.34
CA TRP A 59 9.67 -3.39 20.33
C TRP A 59 8.87 -4.66 20.05
N GLY A 60 7.61 -4.54 19.59
CA GLY A 60 6.80 -5.69 19.16
C GLY A 60 7.37 -6.42 17.94
N VAL A 61 7.94 -5.69 16.98
CA VAL A 61 8.62 -6.27 15.82
C VAL A 61 9.91 -6.97 16.24
N ILE A 62 10.70 -6.35 17.12
CA ILE A 62 11.98 -6.90 17.60
C ILE A 62 11.75 -8.21 18.34
N THR A 63 10.78 -8.28 19.25
CA THR A 63 10.51 -9.50 20.02
C THR A 63 10.10 -10.68 19.12
N SER A 64 9.34 -10.41 18.06
CA SER A 64 8.95 -11.42 17.09
C SER A 64 10.15 -11.97 16.31
N HIS A 65 11.06 -11.09 15.86
CA HIS A 65 12.26 -11.48 15.13
C HIS A 65 13.33 -12.14 16.02
N LEU A 66 13.34 -11.81 17.31
CA LEU A 66 14.25 -12.41 18.29
C LEU A 66 14.04 -13.94 18.39
N ALA A 67 12.79 -14.40 18.32
CA ALA A 67 12.48 -15.83 18.32
C ALA A 67 13.08 -16.55 17.10
N PHE A 68 12.96 -15.96 15.90
CA PHE A 68 13.57 -16.50 14.68
C PHE A 68 15.10 -16.50 14.76
N ALA A 69 15.69 -15.43 15.29
CA ALA A 69 17.15 -15.34 15.47
C ALA A 69 17.66 -16.47 16.37
N LEU A 70 16.95 -16.81 17.46
CA LEU A 70 17.31 -17.92 18.34
C LEU A 70 17.34 -19.26 17.61
N ILE A 71 16.35 -19.55 16.76
CA ILE A 71 16.29 -20.79 15.98
C ILE A 71 17.51 -20.90 15.05
N ILE A 72 17.85 -19.81 14.36
CA ILE A 72 19.01 -19.77 13.45
C ILE A 72 20.30 -20.00 14.23
N ILE A 73 20.47 -19.36 15.39
CA ILE A 73 21.66 -19.54 16.24
C ILE A 73 21.79 -21.00 16.67
N VAL A 74 20.70 -21.65 17.09
CA VAL A 74 20.71 -23.06 17.48
C VAL A 74 21.13 -23.96 16.31
N LEU A 75 20.51 -23.78 15.14
CA LEU A 75 20.87 -24.55 13.94
C LEU A 75 22.33 -24.33 13.54
N PHE A 76 22.80 -23.09 13.58
CA PHE A 76 24.18 -22.76 13.24
C PHE A 76 25.17 -23.36 14.24
N THR A 77 24.86 -23.31 15.53
CA THR A 77 25.68 -23.92 16.59
C THR A 77 25.77 -25.44 16.40
N LEU A 78 24.65 -26.08 16.09
CA LEU A 78 24.59 -27.52 15.86
C LEU A 78 25.34 -27.91 14.58
N PHE A 79 25.26 -27.07 13.53
CA PHE A 79 26.02 -27.23 12.31
C PHE A 79 27.54 -27.10 12.55
N VAL A 80 27.98 -26.07 13.27
CA VAL A 80 29.40 -25.89 13.62
C VAL A 80 29.90 -27.04 14.49
N LEU A 81 29.11 -27.47 15.48
CA LEU A 81 29.44 -28.62 16.33
C LEU A 81 29.60 -29.89 15.48
N PHE A 82 28.70 -30.11 14.53
CA PHE A 82 28.79 -31.21 13.58
C PHE A 82 30.06 -31.13 12.73
N CYS A 83 30.39 -29.96 12.19
CA CYS A 83 31.63 -29.77 11.44
C CYS A 83 32.87 -30.08 12.28
N VAL A 84 32.91 -29.65 13.55
CA VAL A 84 34.08 -29.90 14.43
C VAL A 84 34.20 -31.38 14.81
N HIS A 85 33.10 -32.02 15.22
CA HIS A 85 33.15 -33.37 15.78
C HIS A 85 33.06 -34.50 14.76
N VAL A 86 32.39 -34.27 13.63
CA VAL A 86 32.15 -35.31 12.61
C VAL A 86 33.03 -35.10 11.38
N TRP A 87 33.21 -33.84 10.94
CA TRP A 87 33.95 -33.55 9.70
C TRP A 87 35.45 -33.31 9.95
N LEU A 88 35.83 -32.51 10.96
CA LEU A 88 37.23 -32.13 11.24
C LEU A 88 38.00 -33.13 12.13
N LYS A 89 37.51 -34.38 12.18
CA LYS A 89 38.18 -35.52 12.79
C LYS A 89 38.70 -36.43 11.70
#